data_AF-A0A9E2GQZ7-F1
#
_entry.id   AF-A0A9E2GQZ7-F1
#
_cell.length_a   1.000
_cell.length_b   1.000
_cell.length_c   1.000
_cell.angle_alpha   90.00
_cell.angle_beta   90.00
_cell.angle_gamma   90.00
#
_symmetry.space_group_name_H-M   'P 1'
#
loop_
_entity.id
_entity.type
_entity.pdbx_description
1 polymer ?
#
loop_
_entity_poly.entity_id
_entity_poly.type
_entity_poly.pdbx_seq_one_letter_code
_entity_poly.pdbx_strand_id
1 'polypeptide(L)'
;MSPNLDDFFERASRRAEMTDGPPALGRVCGVDGCLVRIRLPDPRMGEWVELVSSDGALLLPAEVTGFDGDDVWCSPAGPLTGIGPGWSVRPGFASGVIVSDQLRGRILDGLGRPLDSGGPVRGERLPYDASAPSPLERPLADQPFVTGVRAIDGLCTLARGQRVGLFAGSGVGKSHLMGQLARQAEADVTVVCLVGERGREVVEFLQDNLPVADRANCVMVVATSDQPALVRALAPLCATTIAEWFRDRGHNVLLLVDSLTRMTRALREIHLQMGQSPARRGYPPSVFAGLPRLLERAGTGTCGSITGVYTVLVEGDDLDEPVADEVRGLLDGHLVLARELAELGHYPALDVPRSISRMSGRVTDRAQQELAHRVRAWLASRSSARDLLRIGAVTCGADPLLDEAVARSLRLDDFCRQGPEPTGYKETWRLLEELVRDP
;
A
#
# COMPACT_ATOMS: atom_id res chain seq x y z
N MET A 1 -37.09 40.66 -28.28
CA MET A 1 -37.06 39.30 -27.70
C MET A 1 -37.12 39.44 -26.21
N SER A 2 -38.28 39.21 -25.61
CA SER A 2 -38.43 39.23 -24.16
C SER A 2 -37.60 38.09 -23.56
N PRO A 3 -36.76 38.32 -22.54
CA PRO A 3 -36.07 37.24 -21.86
C PRO A 3 -37.11 36.28 -21.27
N ASN A 4 -36.94 34.99 -21.54
CA ASN A 4 -37.85 33.94 -21.13
C ASN A 4 -37.88 33.87 -19.60
N LEU A 5 -38.95 34.37 -18.99
CA LEU A 5 -39.14 34.40 -17.54
C LEU A 5 -39.06 33.01 -16.93
N ASP A 6 -39.41 31.97 -17.68
CA ASP A 6 -39.35 30.58 -17.22
C ASP A 6 -37.90 30.08 -17.06
N ASP A 7 -36.98 30.50 -17.95
CA ASP A 7 -35.53 30.22 -17.82
C ASP A 7 -34.92 31.00 -16.64
N PHE A 8 -35.43 32.21 -16.35
CA PHE A 8 -35.04 32.95 -15.15
C PHE A 8 -35.51 32.27 -13.86
N PHE A 9 -36.75 31.78 -13.83
CA PHE A 9 -37.30 31.07 -12.67
C PHE A 9 -36.68 29.68 -12.49
N GLU A 10 -36.36 28.94 -13.55
CA GLU A 10 -35.61 27.69 -13.44
C GLU A 10 -34.19 27.92 -12.91
N ARG A 11 -33.49 28.94 -13.40
CA ARG A 11 -32.14 29.30 -12.89
C ARG A 11 -32.21 29.80 -11.44
N ALA A 12 -33.23 30.58 -11.08
CA ALA A 12 -33.43 31.06 -9.72
C ALA A 12 -33.81 29.92 -8.77
N SER A 13 -34.60 28.94 -9.22
CA SER A 13 -34.99 27.76 -8.44
C SER A 13 -33.80 26.81 -8.25
N ARG A 14 -32.97 26.58 -9.28
CA ARG A 14 -31.68 25.88 -9.12
C ARG A 14 -30.74 26.63 -8.17
N ARG A 15 -30.72 27.97 -8.20
CA ARG A 15 -29.96 28.79 -7.25
C ARG A 15 -30.49 28.67 -5.82
N ALA A 16 -31.81 28.54 -5.66
CA ALA A 16 -32.47 28.36 -4.37
C ALA A 16 -32.29 26.94 -3.81
N GLU A 17 -32.25 25.92 -4.67
CA GLU A 17 -31.84 24.56 -4.28
C GLU A 17 -30.34 24.49 -3.96
N MET A 18 -29.50 25.33 -4.57
CA MET A 18 -28.09 25.52 -4.22
C MET A 18 -27.86 26.31 -2.91
N THR A 19 -28.89 26.92 -2.31
CA THR A 19 -28.77 27.68 -1.05
C THR A 19 -28.91 26.86 0.23
N ASP A 20 -29.11 25.53 0.14
CA ASP A 20 -29.10 24.64 1.31
C ASP A 20 -27.67 24.25 1.77
N GLY A 21 -26.63 24.84 1.16
CA GLY A 21 -25.23 24.69 1.57
C GLY A 21 -24.73 25.85 2.44
N PRO A 22 -23.67 25.65 3.25
CA PRO A 22 -23.06 26.74 4.02
C PRO A 22 -22.64 27.90 3.10
N PRO A 23 -22.74 29.16 3.57
CA PRO A 23 -22.41 30.33 2.76
C PRO A 23 -20.95 30.25 2.29
N ALA A 24 -20.68 30.74 1.07
CA ALA A 24 -19.32 30.84 0.56
C ALA A 24 -18.50 31.76 1.48
N LEU A 25 -17.42 31.23 2.06
CA LEU A 25 -16.55 31.95 3.00
C LEU A 25 -15.28 32.47 2.33
N GLY A 26 -14.98 32.01 1.12
CA GLY A 26 -13.73 32.31 0.45
C GLY A 26 -13.84 32.43 -1.07
N ARG A 27 -12.69 32.67 -1.71
CA ARG A 27 -12.60 32.76 -3.17
C ARG A 27 -11.30 32.14 -3.69
N VAL A 28 -11.37 31.60 -4.90
CA VAL A 28 -10.19 31.16 -5.64
C VAL A 28 -9.39 32.37 -6.11
N CYS A 29 -8.09 32.36 -5.86
CA CYS A 29 -7.17 33.45 -6.17
C CYS A 29 -6.16 33.09 -7.27
N GLY A 30 -5.89 31.79 -7.49
CA GLY A 30 -5.00 31.33 -8.56
C GLY A 30 -4.82 29.82 -8.58
N VAL A 31 -4.07 29.35 -9.57
CA VAL A 31 -3.65 27.95 -9.71
C VAL A 31 -2.14 27.94 -9.87
N ASP A 32 -1.46 27.22 -9.00
CA ASP A 32 -0.01 27.12 -8.94
C ASP A 32 0.37 25.64 -9.16
N GLY A 33 0.59 25.27 -10.42
CA GLY A 33 0.82 23.87 -10.79
C GLY A 33 -0.43 23.02 -10.55
N CYS A 34 -0.35 22.08 -9.60
CA CYS A 34 -1.47 21.21 -9.21
C CYS A 34 -2.17 21.68 -7.92
N LEU A 35 -1.74 22.79 -7.31
CA LEU A 35 -2.37 23.40 -6.14
C LEU A 35 -3.29 24.55 -6.57
N VAL A 36 -4.33 24.77 -5.77
CA VAL A 36 -5.21 25.94 -5.93
C VAL A 36 -4.92 26.90 -4.77
N ARG A 37 -4.65 28.16 -5.11
CA ARG A 37 -4.50 29.21 -4.12
C ARG A 37 -5.84 29.86 -3.86
N ILE A 38 -6.26 29.90 -2.61
CA ILE A 38 -7.53 30.43 -2.15
C ILE A 38 -7.32 31.47 -1.05
N ARG A 39 -8.36 32.27 -0.79
CA ARG A 39 -8.52 33.00 0.47
C ARG A 39 -9.66 32.40 1.25
N LEU A 40 -9.40 32.03 2.49
CA LEU A 40 -10.35 31.43 3.41
C LEU A 40 -10.09 32.00 4.82
N PRO A 41 -11.11 32.44 5.57
CA PRO A 41 -10.93 32.86 6.96
C PRO A 41 -10.68 31.65 7.88
N ASP A 42 -9.76 31.78 8.84
CA ASP A 42 -9.35 30.75 9.81
C ASP A 42 -9.05 29.37 9.19
N PRO A 43 -8.15 29.27 8.18
CA PRO A 43 -7.87 28.01 7.50
C PRO A 43 -7.20 27.02 8.47
N ARG A 44 -7.71 25.79 8.53
CA ARG A 44 -7.08 24.71 9.31
C ARG A 44 -6.39 23.72 8.39
N MET A 45 -5.16 23.33 8.75
CA MET A 45 -4.44 22.26 8.06
C MET A 45 -5.26 20.97 8.07
N GLY A 46 -5.40 20.33 6.90
CA GLY A 46 -6.18 19.11 6.71
C GLY A 46 -7.70 19.34 6.60
N GLU A 47 -8.17 20.58 6.69
CA GLU A 47 -9.58 20.90 6.48
C GLU A 47 -9.98 20.68 5.02
N TRP A 48 -11.13 20.05 4.80
CA TRP A 48 -11.67 19.88 3.46
C TRP A 48 -12.58 21.04 3.10
N VAL A 49 -12.38 21.60 1.92
CA VAL A 49 -13.19 22.67 1.35
C VAL A 49 -13.79 22.22 0.01
N GLU A 50 -14.81 22.93 -0.44
CA GLU A 50 -15.40 22.72 -1.76
C GLU A 50 -15.22 23.98 -2.60
N LEU A 51 -14.55 23.83 -3.75
CA LEU A 51 -14.39 24.89 -4.73
C LEU A 51 -15.59 24.85 -5.68
N VAL A 52 -16.30 25.96 -5.78
CA VAL A 52 -17.57 26.05 -6.49
C VAL A 52 -17.45 27.04 -7.62
N SER A 53 -17.72 26.57 -8.84
CA SER A 53 -17.81 27.40 -10.04
C SER A 53 -18.84 28.53 -9.91
N SER A 54 -18.68 29.58 -10.73
CA SER A 54 -19.53 30.78 -10.67
C SER A 54 -21.00 30.53 -11.02
N ASP A 55 -21.28 29.51 -11.83
CA ASP A 55 -22.63 29.02 -12.16
C ASP A 55 -23.14 27.93 -11.20
N GLY A 56 -22.28 27.47 -10.28
CA GLY A 56 -22.57 26.41 -9.30
C GLY A 56 -22.65 25.01 -9.89
N ALA A 57 -22.34 24.81 -11.17
CA ALA A 57 -22.48 23.52 -11.85
C ALA A 57 -21.35 22.54 -11.51
N LEU A 58 -20.14 23.06 -11.27
CA LEU A 58 -18.95 22.29 -10.90
C LEU A 58 -18.63 22.48 -9.43
N LEU A 59 -18.44 21.35 -8.75
CA LEU A 59 -18.01 21.22 -7.37
C LEU A 59 -16.71 20.42 -7.35
N LEU A 60 -15.66 21.00 -6.78
CA LEU A 60 -14.34 20.37 -6.68
C LEU A 60 -13.89 20.33 -5.23
N PRO A 61 -13.94 19.16 -4.58
CA PRO A 61 -13.37 18.97 -3.26
C PRO A 61 -11.86 19.20 -3.25
N ALA A 62 -11.36 19.85 -2.20
CA ALA A 62 -9.94 20.07 -1.97
C ALA A 62 -9.60 20.01 -0.48
N GLU A 63 -8.38 19.62 -0.15
CA GLU A 63 -7.86 19.64 1.22
C GLU A 63 -6.94 20.84 1.40
N VAL A 64 -7.05 21.58 2.50
CA VAL A 64 -6.13 22.64 2.89
C VAL A 64 -4.81 22.01 3.28
N THR A 65 -3.78 22.24 2.48
CA THR A 65 -2.49 21.56 2.61
C THR A 65 -1.34 22.52 2.94
N GLY A 66 -1.59 23.83 2.96
CA GLY A 66 -0.65 24.84 3.47
C GLY A 66 -1.29 26.22 3.55
N PHE A 67 -0.72 27.11 4.36
CA PHE A 67 -1.08 28.53 4.37
C PHE A 67 0.10 29.39 4.82
N ASP A 68 0.13 30.63 4.35
CA ASP A 68 1.05 31.69 4.77
C ASP A 68 0.28 33.02 4.82
N GLY A 69 0.02 33.51 6.03
CA GLY A 69 -0.87 34.65 6.25
C GLY A 69 -2.26 34.42 5.65
N ASP A 70 -2.64 35.25 4.68
CA ASP A 70 -3.94 35.19 3.98
C ASP A 70 -3.93 34.25 2.75
N ASP A 71 -2.76 33.81 2.29
CA ASP A 71 -2.63 32.90 1.15
C ASP A 71 -2.72 31.46 1.63
N VAL A 72 -3.73 30.73 1.13
CA VAL A 72 -3.99 29.34 1.48
C VAL A 72 -3.84 28.49 0.23
N TRP A 73 -3.10 27.39 0.33
CA TRP A 73 -2.99 26.39 -0.71
C TRP A 73 -3.84 25.18 -0.35
N CYS A 74 -4.65 24.75 -1.31
CA CYS A 74 -5.37 23.50 -1.21
C CYS A 74 -5.00 22.56 -2.36
N SER A 75 -4.97 21.27 -2.04
CA SER A 75 -4.77 20.20 -3.01
C SER A 75 -6.13 19.71 -3.49
N PRO A 76 -6.46 19.82 -4.77
CA PRO A 76 -7.74 19.37 -5.32
C PRO A 76 -7.79 17.84 -5.40
N ALA A 77 -8.99 17.29 -5.20
CA ALA A 77 -9.29 15.87 -5.36
C ALA A 77 -9.87 15.52 -6.74
N GLY A 78 -9.76 16.41 -7.72
CA GLY A 78 -10.28 16.27 -9.08
C GLY A 78 -9.54 17.16 -10.10
N PRO A 79 -10.00 17.17 -11.36
CA PRO A 79 -9.35 17.93 -12.43
C PRO A 79 -9.49 19.44 -12.22
N LEU A 80 -8.45 20.18 -12.62
CA LEU A 80 -8.40 21.64 -12.54
C LEU A 80 -9.01 22.36 -13.75
N THR A 81 -9.44 21.61 -14.76
CA THR A 81 -10.00 22.19 -16.00
C THR A 81 -11.23 23.03 -15.68
N GLY A 82 -11.23 24.29 -16.14
CA GLY A 82 -12.34 25.23 -15.95
C GLY A 82 -12.28 26.03 -14.65
N ILE A 83 -11.31 25.78 -13.76
CA ILE A 83 -11.10 26.61 -12.58
C ILE A 83 -10.58 27.99 -13.00
N GLY A 84 -11.07 29.04 -12.35
CA GLY A 84 -10.68 30.41 -12.71
C GLY A 84 -11.30 31.49 -11.82
N PRO A 85 -11.13 32.76 -12.20
CA PRO A 85 -11.72 33.89 -11.47
C PRO A 85 -13.24 33.73 -11.31
N GLY A 86 -13.75 34.09 -10.13
CA GLY A 86 -15.19 33.98 -9.81
C GLY A 86 -15.62 32.66 -9.19
N TRP A 87 -14.71 31.67 -9.09
CA TRP A 87 -14.94 30.50 -8.24
C TRP A 87 -14.93 30.90 -6.77
N SER A 88 -15.90 30.38 -6.02
CA SER A 88 -16.07 30.60 -4.59
C SER A 88 -15.62 29.37 -3.80
N VAL A 89 -15.35 29.55 -2.51
CA VAL A 89 -14.95 28.46 -1.60
C VAL A 89 -16.00 28.32 -0.52
N ARG A 90 -16.51 27.10 -0.36
CA ARG A 90 -17.38 26.71 0.75
C ARG A 90 -16.60 25.93 1.80
N PRO A 91 -16.87 26.16 3.09
CA PRO A 91 -16.21 25.43 4.18
C PRO A 91 -16.64 23.97 4.26
N GLY A 92 -15.71 23.15 4.76
CA GLY A 92 -15.92 21.97 5.59
C GLY A 92 -17.11 21.07 5.27
N PHE A 93 -16.93 20.07 4.39
CA PHE A 93 -17.78 18.88 4.46
C PHE A 93 -17.09 17.77 5.26
N ALA A 94 -17.88 16.87 5.86
CA ALA A 94 -17.34 15.76 6.63
C ALA A 94 -16.55 14.80 5.71
N SER A 95 -15.23 14.96 5.69
CA SER A 95 -14.31 14.09 4.97
C SER A 95 -14.01 12.83 5.77
N GLY A 96 -13.44 11.84 5.11
CA GLY A 96 -13.11 10.54 5.69
C GLY A 96 -13.73 9.39 4.94
N VAL A 97 -13.45 8.18 5.43
CA VAL A 97 -13.83 6.93 4.82
C VAL A 97 -15.15 6.44 5.40
N ILE A 98 -16.09 6.06 4.55
CA ILE A 98 -17.28 5.33 4.99
C ILE A 98 -16.90 3.87 5.17
N VAL A 99 -16.96 3.38 6.41
CA VAL A 99 -16.58 2.03 6.80
C VAL A 99 -17.79 1.21 7.20
N SER A 100 -17.85 -0.01 6.70
CA SER A 100 -18.99 -0.93 6.84
C SER A 100 -18.59 -2.33 6.38
N ASP A 101 -19.30 -3.35 6.86
CA ASP A 101 -19.12 -4.72 6.36
C ASP A 101 -19.53 -4.84 4.88
N GLN A 102 -20.39 -3.92 4.42
CA GLN A 102 -20.77 -3.78 2.99
C GLN A 102 -19.60 -3.47 2.05
N LEU A 103 -18.42 -3.14 2.59
CA LEU A 103 -17.21 -2.92 1.79
C LEU A 103 -16.60 -4.23 1.27
N ARG A 104 -16.92 -5.38 1.87
CA ARG A 104 -16.45 -6.68 1.38
C ARG A 104 -16.90 -6.90 -0.07
N GLY A 105 -15.97 -7.30 -0.93
CA GLY A 105 -16.17 -7.47 -2.36
C GLY A 105 -16.20 -6.18 -3.18
N ARG A 106 -16.06 -5.00 -2.55
CA ARG A 106 -16.18 -3.70 -3.23
C ARG A 106 -14.85 -3.18 -3.72
N ILE A 107 -14.93 -2.38 -4.79
CA ILE A 107 -13.82 -1.60 -5.33
C ILE A 107 -14.11 -0.12 -5.10
N LEU A 108 -13.19 0.57 -4.44
CA LEU A 108 -13.27 1.97 -4.03
C LEU A 108 -12.18 2.79 -4.70
N ASP A 109 -12.40 4.10 -4.83
CA ASP A 109 -11.34 5.06 -5.19
C ASP A 109 -10.45 5.40 -3.99
N GLY A 110 -9.41 6.21 -4.21
CA GLY A 110 -8.50 6.65 -3.16
C GLY A 110 -9.13 7.51 -2.05
N LEU A 111 -10.40 7.90 -2.19
CA LEU A 111 -11.20 8.63 -1.20
C LEU A 111 -12.26 7.73 -0.53
N GLY A 112 -12.25 6.42 -0.81
CA GLY A 112 -13.20 5.47 -0.24
C GLY A 112 -14.59 5.50 -0.88
N ARG A 113 -14.74 6.11 -2.06
CA ARG A 113 -16.01 6.14 -2.81
C ARG A 113 -16.11 4.93 -3.73
N PRO A 114 -17.27 4.27 -3.86
CA PRO A 114 -17.42 3.14 -4.78
C PRO A 114 -17.05 3.49 -6.23
N LEU A 115 -16.15 2.69 -6.82
CA LEU A 115 -15.81 2.69 -8.25
C LEU A 115 -16.55 1.61 -9.04
N ASP A 116 -17.09 0.61 -8.35
CA ASP A 116 -17.86 -0.48 -8.95
C ASP A 116 -19.34 -0.10 -9.18
N SER A 117 -20.11 -1.02 -9.75
CA SER A 117 -21.55 -0.87 -10.01
C SER A 117 -22.43 -1.18 -8.79
N GLY A 118 -21.86 -1.39 -7.60
CA GLY A 118 -22.57 -1.88 -6.41
C GLY A 118 -23.39 -0.82 -5.64
N GLY A 119 -23.51 0.41 -6.17
CA GLY A 119 -24.25 1.50 -5.53
C GLY A 119 -23.56 2.10 -4.28
N PRO A 120 -24.18 3.08 -3.61
CA PRO A 120 -23.56 3.76 -2.47
C PRO A 120 -23.49 2.85 -1.23
N VAL A 121 -22.37 2.94 -0.51
CA VAL A 121 -22.17 2.25 0.78
C VAL A 121 -22.64 3.14 1.92
N ARG A 122 -23.33 2.55 2.90
CA ARG A 122 -23.72 3.23 4.14
C ARG A 122 -22.93 2.66 5.32
N GLY A 123 -22.52 3.54 6.23
CA GLY A 123 -21.71 3.14 7.37
C GLY A 123 -21.29 4.31 8.24
N GLU A 124 -20.41 4.00 9.18
CA GLU A 124 -19.73 4.97 10.02
C GLU A 124 -18.70 5.74 9.19
N ARG A 125 -18.46 7.02 9.51
CA ARG A 125 -17.42 7.81 8.88
C ARG A 125 -16.21 7.92 9.81
N LEU A 126 -15.06 7.45 9.36
CA LEU A 126 -13.79 7.55 10.07
C LEU A 126 -12.82 8.49 9.34
N PRO A 127 -11.94 9.21 10.06
CA PRO A 127 -10.94 10.06 9.43
C PRO A 127 -9.93 9.24 8.62
N TYR A 128 -9.39 9.80 7.53
CA TYR A 128 -8.32 9.14 6.76
C TYR A 128 -7.06 8.94 7.59
N ASP A 129 -6.67 9.96 8.38
CA ASP A 129 -5.48 9.96 9.21
C ASP A 129 -5.87 9.95 10.69
N ALA A 130 -6.00 8.75 11.24
CA ALA A 130 -6.20 8.52 12.67
C ALA A 130 -4.84 8.33 13.38
N SER A 131 -4.82 8.60 14.69
CA SER A 131 -3.64 8.25 15.50
C SER A 131 -3.49 6.74 15.60
N ALA A 132 -2.25 6.26 15.54
CA ALA A 132 -1.95 4.85 15.75
C ALA A 132 -2.38 4.39 17.17
N PRO A 133 -2.74 3.10 17.35
CA PRO A 133 -3.05 2.56 18.67
C PRO A 133 -1.88 2.74 19.64
N SER A 134 -2.16 2.90 20.94
CA SER A 134 -1.13 3.05 21.97
C SER A 134 -0.15 1.87 21.95
N PRO A 135 1.18 2.09 21.85
CA PRO A 135 2.16 1.01 21.82
C PRO A 135 2.12 0.09 23.05
N LEU A 136 1.73 0.61 24.22
CA LEU A 136 1.66 -0.13 25.48
C LEU A 136 0.43 -1.05 25.58
N GLU A 137 -0.57 -0.82 24.73
CA GLU A 137 -1.81 -1.61 24.71
C GLU A 137 -1.76 -2.74 23.67
N ARG A 138 -0.69 -2.81 22.86
CA ARG A 138 -0.55 -3.80 21.79
C ARG A 138 -0.10 -5.15 22.36
N PRO A 139 -0.87 -6.22 22.13
CA PRO A 139 -0.38 -7.57 22.37
C PRO A 139 0.84 -7.86 21.50
N LEU A 140 1.72 -8.74 21.99
CA LEU A 140 2.85 -9.20 21.20
C LEU A 140 2.36 -10.08 20.04
N ALA A 141 3.01 -9.97 18.89
CA ALA A 141 2.84 -10.89 17.78
C ALA A 141 3.53 -12.23 18.09
N ASP A 142 2.77 -13.25 18.47
CA ASP A 142 3.25 -14.56 18.93
C ASP A 142 2.73 -15.74 18.08
N GLN A 143 1.91 -15.47 17.07
CA GLN A 143 1.36 -16.48 16.16
C GLN A 143 1.92 -16.32 14.75
N PRO A 144 2.26 -17.43 14.06
CA PRO A 144 2.67 -17.37 12.67
C PRO A 144 1.51 -16.87 11.78
N PHE A 145 1.85 -16.04 10.81
CA PHE A 145 0.96 -15.65 9.72
C PHE A 145 1.26 -16.53 8.51
N VAL A 146 0.37 -17.49 8.24
CA VAL A 146 0.54 -18.45 7.15
C VAL A 146 0.15 -17.78 5.84
N THR A 147 1.12 -17.65 4.94
CA THR A 147 0.94 -17.03 3.61
C THR A 147 0.58 -18.04 2.53
N GLY A 148 0.79 -19.33 2.79
CA GLY A 148 0.68 -20.40 1.82
C GLY A 148 1.84 -20.47 0.84
N VAL A 149 2.85 -19.59 0.95
CA VAL A 149 4.05 -19.58 0.11
C VAL A 149 5.20 -20.21 0.90
N ARG A 150 5.70 -21.38 0.48
CA ARG A 150 6.72 -22.17 1.20
C ARG A 150 7.96 -21.37 1.56
N ALA A 151 8.48 -20.62 0.60
CA ALA A 151 9.68 -19.81 0.81
C ALA A 151 9.48 -18.72 1.87
N ILE A 152 8.25 -18.18 2.00
CA ILE A 152 7.92 -17.23 3.06
C ILE A 152 7.66 -17.98 4.37
N ASP A 153 6.75 -18.95 4.37
CA ASP A 153 6.31 -19.63 5.58
C ASP A 153 7.41 -20.44 6.28
N GLY A 154 8.33 -21.03 5.52
CA GLY A 154 9.42 -21.86 6.04
C GLY A 154 10.77 -21.16 6.22
N LEU A 155 11.06 -20.10 5.44
CA LEU A 155 12.39 -19.45 5.44
C LEU A 155 12.35 -17.97 5.85
N CYS A 156 11.20 -17.32 5.78
CA CYS A 156 10.99 -15.93 6.16
C CYS A 156 9.72 -15.76 7.01
N THR A 157 9.44 -16.71 7.91
CA THR A 157 8.14 -16.86 8.58
C THR A 157 7.64 -15.53 9.15
N LEU A 158 6.44 -15.13 8.75
CA LEU A 158 5.80 -13.91 9.20
C LEU A 158 4.97 -14.15 10.47
N ALA A 159 4.70 -13.08 11.22
CA ALA A 159 3.85 -13.09 12.40
C ALA A 159 2.54 -12.33 12.14
N ARG A 160 1.46 -12.71 12.83
CA ARG A 160 0.19 -11.96 12.78
C ARG A 160 0.40 -10.56 13.34
N GLY A 161 -0.08 -9.54 12.63
CA GLY A 161 0.16 -8.15 13.01
C GLY A 161 1.53 -7.61 12.60
N GLN A 162 2.37 -8.38 11.88
CA GLN A 162 3.66 -7.90 11.41
C GLN A 162 3.52 -6.94 10.24
N ARG A 163 4.41 -5.95 10.16
CA ARG A 163 4.53 -5.05 9.01
C ARG A 163 5.80 -5.40 8.24
N VAL A 164 5.65 -5.84 7.00
CA VAL A 164 6.74 -6.31 6.15
C VAL A 164 6.76 -5.53 4.84
N GLY A 165 7.95 -5.19 4.37
CA GLY A 165 8.10 -4.56 3.06
C GLY A 165 8.26 -5.60 1.96
N LEU A 166 7.71 -5.37 0.77
CA LEU A 166 7.95 -6.18 -0.43
C LEU A 166 8.73 -5.35 -1.45
N PHE A 167 10.04 -5.54 -1.48
CA PHE A 167 10.97 -4.79 -2.30
C PHE A 167 11.12 -5.49 -3.64
N ALA A 168 10.69 -4.83 -4.71
CA ALA A 168 10.63 -5.45 -6.02
C ALA A 168 10.87 -4.44 -7.14
N GLY A 169 11.65 -4.85 -8.14
CA GLY A 169 11.73 -4.16 -9.42
C GLY A 169 10.49 -4.37 -10.29
N SER A 170 10.45 -3.70 -11.44
CA SER A 170 9.43 -3.99 -12.47
C SER A 170 9.67 -5.38 -13.08
N GLY A 171 8.58 -6.11 -13.36
CA GLY A 171 8.62 -7.39 -14.09
C GLY A 171 9.08 -8.62 -13.31
N VAL A 172 9.31 -8.51 -12.00
CA VAL A 172 9.84 -9.63 -11.18
C VAL A 172 8.76 -10.52 -10.54
N GLY A 173 7.49 -10.35 -10.93
CA GLY A 173 6.37 -11.12 -10.39
C GLY A 173 5.70 -10.55 -9.12
N LYS A 174 5.93 -9.26 -8.79
CA LYS A 174 5.30 -8.56 -7.64
C LYS A 174 3.78 -8.74 -7.60
N SER A 175 3.09 -8.40 -8.68
CA SER A 175 1.62 -8.44 -8.75
C SER A 175 1.09 -9.87 -8.60
N HIS A 176 1.83 -10.86 -9.13
CA HIS A 176 1.48 -12.26 -8.98
C HIS A 176 1.59 -12.74 -7.54
N LEU A 177 2.70 -12.43 -6.86
CA LEU A 177 2.86 -12.75 -5.44
C LEU A 177 1.79 -12.05 -4.59
N MET A 178 1.50 -10.77 -4.85
CA MET A 178 0.44 -10.05 -4.15
C MET A 178 -0.94 -10.70 -4.34
N GLY A 179 -1.29 -11.09 -5.56
CA GLY A 179 -2.53 -11.81 -5.83
C GLY A 179 -2.57 -13.16 -5.12
N GLN A 180 -1.45 -13.89 -5.13
CA GLN A 180 -1.32 -15.16 -4.42
C GLN A 180 -1.55 -14.96 -2.90
N LEU A 181 -0.91 -13.98 -2.28
CA LEU A 181 -1.12 -13.65 -0.87
C LEU A 181 -2.58 -13.26 -0.59
N ALA A 182 -3.18 -12.43 -1.45
CA ALA A 182 -4.56 -11.95 -1.26
C ALA A 182 -5.60 -13.09 -1.25
N ARG A 183 -5.37 -14.13 -2.06
CA ARG A 183 -6.28 -15.28 -2.19
C ARG A 183 -6.12 -16.33 -1.09
N GLN A 184 -4.88 -16.55 -0.64
CA GLN A 184 -4.56 -17.78 0.09
C GLN A 184 -3.99 -17.57 1.50
N ALA A 185 -3.58 -16.35 1.86
CA ALA A 185 -3.06 -16.08 3.20
C ALA A 185 -4.16 -16.21 4.25
N GLU A 186 -3.80 -16.60 5.47
CA GLU A 186 -4.73 -16.80 6.57
C GLU A 186 -5.22 -15.46 7.14
N ALA A 187 -6.21 -14.85 6.48
CA ALA A 187 -6.88 -13.62 6.90
C ALA A 187 -8.40 -13.71 6.73
N ASP A 188 -9.13 -13.08 7.65
CA ASP A 188 -10.60 -12.99 7.60
C ASP A 188 -11.07 -11.98 6.55
N VAL A 189 -10.26 -10.94 6.33
CA VAL A 189 -10.49 -9.86 5.35
C VAL A 189 -9.15 -9.46 4.74
N THR A 190 -9.12 -9.28 3.42
CA THR A 190 -7.95 -8.73 2.72
C THR A 190 -8.27 -7.34 2.19
N VAL A 191 -7.47 -6.33 2.55
CA VAL A 191 -7.58 -4.99 1.98
C VAL A 191 -6.43 -4.78 1.02
N VAL A 192 -6.73 -4.56 -0.27
CA VAL A 192 -5.72 -4.34 -1.32
C VAL A 192 -5.79 -2.90 -1.79
N CYS A 193 -4.67 -2.19 -1.68
CA CYS A 193 -4.52 -0.80 -2.11
C CYS A 193 -3.56 -0.72 -3.29
N LEU A 194 -4.04 -0.22 -4.43
CA LEU A 194 -3.26 0.00 -5.64
C LEU A 194 -3.14 1.50 -5.92
N VAL A 195 -1.92 2.02 -5.94
CA VAL A 195 -1.59 3.45 -5.97
C VAL A 195 -0.64 3.72 -7.13
N GLY A 196 -1.04 4.60 -8.03
CA GLY A 196 -0.23 5.09 -9.12
C GLY A 196 0.09 4.06 -10.21
N GLU A 197 -0.61 2.93 -10.22
CA GLU A 197 -0.59 1.95 -11.32
C GLU A 197 -1.42 2.45 -12.49
N ARG A 198 -1.14 1.95 -13.70
CA ARG A 198 -1.95 2.28 -14.87
C ARG A 198 -3.30 1.57 -14.80
N GLY A 199 -4.35 2.17 -15.35
CA GLY A 199 -5.70 1.57 -15.35
C GLY A 199 -5.75 0.14 -15.93
N ARG A 200 -4.96 -0.14 -16.98
CA ARG A 200 -4.85 -1.50 -17.53
C ARG A 200 -4.21 -2.50 -16.57
N GLU A 201 -3.22 -2.07 -15.78
CA GLU A 201 -2.50 -2.93 -14.82
C GLU A 201 -3.41 -3.24 -13.63
N VAL A 202 -4.29 -2.30 -13.24
CA VAL A 202 -5.36 -2.56 -12.27
C VAL A 202 -6.35 -3.61 -12.80
N VAL A 203 -6.78 -3.49 -14.06
CA VAL A 203 -7.69 -4.47 -14.68
C VAL A 203 -7.05 -5.85 -14.76
N GLU A 204 -5.77 -5.93 -15.17
CA GLU A 204 -4.99 -7.17 -15.20
C GLU A 204 -4.88 -7.79 -13.79
N PHE A 205 -4.60 -6.98 -12.76
CA PHE A 205 -4.59 -7.45 -11.38
C PHE A 205 -5.95 -8.04 -10.98
N LEU A 206 -7.04 -7.34 -11.30
CA LEU A 206 -8.40 -7.79 -11.02
C LEU A 206 -8.75 -9.09 -11.76
N GLN A 207 -8.37 -9.22 -13.02
CA GLN A 207 -8.77 -10.37 -13.85
C GLN A 207 -7.91 -11.60 -13.58
N ASP A 208 -6.59 -11.41 -13.51
CA ASP A 208 -5.63 -12.52 -13.52
C ASP A 208 -5.12 -12.87 -12.11
N ASN A 209 -5.08 -11.88 -11.21
CA ASN A 209 -4.47 -12.04 -9.89
C ASN A 209 -5.48 -12.03 -8.73
N LEU A 210 -6.69 -11.49 -8.92
CA LEU A 210 -7.74 -11.52 -7.90
C LEU A 210 -9.13 -11.64 -8.55
N PRO A 211 -9.44 -12.80 -9.16
CA PRO A 211 -10.69 -12.99 -9.89
C PRO A 211 -11.90 -12.91 -8.95
N VAL A 212 -13.09 -12.71 -9.53
CA VAL A 212 -14.33 -12.46 -8.77
C VAL A 212 -14.62 -13.52 -7.70
N ALA A 213 -14.26 -14.78 -7.95
CA ALA A 213 -14.46 -15.89 -7.01
C ALA A 213 -13.75 -15.66 -5.66
N ASP A 214 -12.61 -14.95 -5.67
CA ASP A 214 -11.77 -14.74 -4.49
C ASP A 214 -11.97 -13.35 -3.86
N ARG A 215 -12.87 -12.53 -4.41
CA ARG A 215 -13.10 -11.16 -3.94
C ARG A 215 -14.06 -11.05 -2.77
N ALA A 216 -14.79 -12.11 -2.42
CA ALA A 216 -15.87 -12.03 -1.44
C ALA A 216 -15.43 -11.43 -0.10
N ASN A 217 -14.19 -11.71 0.34
CA ASN A 217 -13.60 -11.15 1.57
C ASN A 217 -12.53 -10.07 1.30
N CYS A 218 -12.46 -9.56 0.09
CA CYS A 218 -11.49 -8.53 -0.30
C CYS A 218 -12.14 -7.15 -0.37
N VAL A 219 -11.45 -6.11 0.08
CA VAL A 219 -11.80 -4.71 -0.18
C VAL A 219 -10.69 -4.09 -1.00
N MET A 220 -11.03 -3.46 -2.11
CA MET A 220 -10.04 -2.84 -2.98
C MET A 220 -10.12 -1.32 -2.94
N VAL A 221 -8.97 -0.67 -2.80
CA VAL A 221 -8.81 0.77 -2.88
C VAL A 221 -7.87 1.07 -4.04
N VAL A 222 -8.33 1.84 -5.03
CA VAL A 222 -7.59 2.09 -6.26
C VAL A 222 -7.47 3.59 -6.50
N ALA A 223 -6.23 4.06 -6.63
CA ALA A 223 -5.92 5.39 -7.13
C ALA A 223 -4.93 5.28 -8.29
N THR A 224 -5.40 5.40 -9.52
CA THR A 224 -4.57 5.22 -10.73
C THR A 224 -3.59 6.39 -10.95
N SER A 225 -2.59 6.19 -11.81
CA SER A 225 -1.52 7.17 -12.08
C SER A 225 -2.01 8.53 -12.61
N ASP A 226 -3.16 8.56 -13.27
CA ASP A 226 -3.79 9.74 -13.85
C ASP A 226 -4.62 10.55 -12.85
N GLN A 227 -4.85 10.02 -11.63
CA GLN A 227 -5.58 10.72 -10.59
C GLN A 227 -4.72 11.80 -9.90
N PRO A 228 -5.37 12.84 -9.32
CA PRO A 228 -4.68 13.89 -8.58
C PRO A 228 -3.77 13.35 -7.49
N ALA A 229 -2.66 14.05 -7.23
CA ALA A 229 -1.66 13.66 -6.24
C ALA A 229 -2.28 13.45 -4.85
N LEU A 230 -3.27 14.26 -4.46
CA LEU A 230 -3.97 14.12 -3.19
C LEU A 230 -4.66 12.75 -3.06
N VAL A 231 -5.40 12.33 -4.10
CA VAL A 231 -6.13 11.06 -4.09
C VAL A 231 -5.15 9.87 -3.98
N ARG A 232 -4.02 9.94 -4.70
CA ARG A 232 -2.94 8.94 -4.60
C ARG A 232 -2.27 8.91 -3.22
N ALA A 233 -2.10 10.07 -2.58
CA ALA A 233 -1.53 10.16 -1.24
C ALA A 233 -2.48 9.64 -0.16
N LEU A 234 -3.79 9.84 -0.33
CA LEU A 234 -4.81 9.39 0.62
C LEU A 234 -5.17 7.91 0.49
N ALA A 235 -4.97 7.28 -0.67
CA ALA A 235 -5.36 5.89 -0.89
C ALA A 235 -4.79 4.90 0.15
N PRO A 236 -3.49 4.93 0.54
CA PRO A 236 -2.97 4.09 1.62
C PRO A 236 -3.59 4.37 2.99
N LEU A 237 -3.87 5.65 3.29
CA LEU A 237 -4.53 6.06 4.53
C LEU A 237 -5.98 5.56 4.57
N CYS A 238 -6.68 5.64 3.44
CA CYS A 238 -8.02 5.09 3.26
C CYS A 238 -8.05 3.58 3.49
N ALA A 239 -7.16 2.83 2.81
CA ALA A 239 -7.05 1.39 2.98
C ALA A 239 -6.71 0.98 4.42
N THR A 240 -5.81 1.73 5.07
CA THR A 240 -5.45 1.50 6.48
C THR A 240 -6.64 1.71 7.41
N THR A 241 -7.43 2.77 7.19
CA THR A 241 -8.64 3.06 7.96
C THR A 241 -9.68 1.95 7.84
N ILE A 242 -9.84 1.38 6.64
CA ILE A 242 -10.72 0.22 6.41
C ILE A 242 -10.20 -0.99 7.18
N ALA A 243 -8.90 -1.26 7.12
CA ALA A 243 -8.28 -2.37 7.85
C ALA A 243 -8.42 -2.23 9.37
N GLU A 244 -8.25 -1.02 9.93
CA GLU A 244 -8.48 -0.73 11.34
C GLU A 244 -9.92 -1.03 11.77
N TRP A 245 -10.89 -0.63 10.96
CA TRP A 245 -12.31 -0.87 11.29
C TRP A 245 -12.65 -2.36 11.41
N PHE A 246 -12.06 -3.21 10.55
CA PHE A 246 -12.21 -4.67 10.63
C PHE A 246 -11.41 -5.26 11.80
N ARG A 247 -10.17 -4.81 12.02
CA ARG A 247 -9.33 -5.22 13.16
C ARG A 247 -10.05 -4.99 14.49
N ASP A 248 -10.65 -3.81 14.65
CA ASP A 248 -11.32 -3.40 15.89
C ASP A 248 -12.66 -4.14 16.12
N ARG A 249 -13.07 -4.98 15.15
CA ARG A 249 -14.20 -5.92 15.24
C ARG A 249 -13.76 -7.38 15.38
N GLY A 250 -12.48 -7.61 15.65
CA GLY A 250 -11.92 -8.92 15.93
C GLY A 250 -11.43 -9.69 14.70
N HIS A 251 -11.34 -9.05 13.53
CA HIS A 251 -10.82 -9.71 12.34
C HIS A 251 -9.30 -9.66 12.26
N ASN A 252 -8.71 -10.71 11.70
CA ASN A 252 -7.33 -10.72 11.23
C ASN A 252 -7.32 -10.25 9.78
N VAL A 253 -6.71 -9.09 9.54
CA VAL A 253 -6.72 -8.41 8.26
C VAL A 253 -5.35 -8.52 7.60
N LEU A 254 -5.34 -8.90 6.32
CA LEU A 254 -4.17 -8.71 5.46
C LEU A 254 -4.30 -7.37 4.74
N LEU A 255 -3.39 -6.43 4.99
CA LEU A 255 -3.33 -5.15 4.30
C LEU A 255 -2.19 -5.17 3.27
N LEU A 256 -2.53 -5.18 1.98
CA LEU A 256 -1.58 -5.10 0.88
C LEU A 256 -1.57 -3.68 0.31
N VAL A 257 -0.42 -2.99 0.34
CA VAL A 257 -0.30 -1.62 -0.20
C VAL A 257 0.74 -1.58 -1.30
N ASP A 258 0.31 -1.25 -2.52
CA ASP A 258 1.14 -1.18 -3.71
C ASP A 258 1.01 0.17 -4.41
N SER A 259 1.89 1.13 -4.21
CA SER A 259 3.12 1.05 -3.41
C SER A 259 3.35 2.30 -2.55
N LEU A 260 4.16 2.13 -1.50
CA LEU A 260 4.66 3.28 -0.73
C LEU A 260 5.54 4.19 -1.59
N THR A 261 6.23 3.65 -2.60
CA THR A 261 6.99 4.47 -3.57
C THR A 261 6.06 5.40 -4.36
N ARG A 262 4.87 4.94 -4.75
CA ARG A 262 3.91 5.78 -5.48
C ARG A 262 3.23 6.81 -4.58
N MET A 263 2.93 6.44 -3.34
CA MET A 263 2.44 7.38 -2.32
C MET A 263 3.46 8.49 -2.03
N THR A 264 4.72 8.13 -1.78
CA THR A 264 5.78 9.11 -1.46
C THR A 264 6.09 10.03 -2.65
N ARG A 265 6.00 9.53 -3.89
CA ARG A 265 6.07 10.34 -5.11
C ARG A 265 4.91 11.35 -5.19
N ALA A 266 3.69 10.95 -4.81
CA ALA A 266 2.54 11.85 -4.77
C ALA A 266 2.68 12.93 -3.68
N LEU A 267 3.13 12.56 -2.48
CA LEU A 267 3.44 13.53 -1.42
C LEU A 267 4.56 14.50 -1.81
N ARG A 268 5.60 13.99 -2.48
CA ARG A 268 6.70 14.83 -3.02
C ARG A 268 6.18 15.86 -4.00
N GLU A 269 5.27 15.49 -4.90
CA GLU A 269 4.65 16.40 -5.87
C GLU A 269 3.92 17.55 -5.15
N ILE A 270 3.10 17.22 -4.16
CA ILE A 270 2.34 18.19 -3.35
C ILE A 270 3.30 19.13 -2.59
N HIS A 271 4.27 18.57 -1.85
CA HIS A 271 5.15 19.36 -0.98
C HIS A 271 6.16 20.22 -1.75
N LEU A 272 6.62 19.79 -2.93
CA LEU A 272 7.48 20.63 -3.77
C LEU A 272 6.72 21.83 -4.33
N GLN A 273 5.44 21.66 -4.68
CA GLN A 273 4.61 22.77 -5.16
C GLN A 273 4.29 23.80 -4.09
N MET A 274 4.32 23.40 -2.81
CA MET A 274 4.26 24.33 -1.67
C MET A 274 5.57 25.10 -1.44
N GLY A 275 6.59 24.87 -2.26
CA GLY A 275 7.89 25.53 -2.11
C GLY A 275 8.82 24.89 -1.07
N GLN A 276 8.53 23.67 -0.59
CA GLN A 276 9.48 22.98 0.29
C GLN A 276 10.75 22.58 -0.47
N SER A 277 11.91 22.85 0.13
CA SER A 277 13.20 22.49 -0.48
C SER A 277 13.40 20.97 -0.54
N PRO A 278 13.82 20.42 -1.70
CA PRO A 278 14.23 19.01 -1.77
C PRO A 278 15.53 18.80 -0.99
N ALA A 279 15.56 17.80 -0.10
CA ALA A 279 16.75 17.47 0.68
C ALA A 279 17.36 16.13 0.24
N ARG A 280 16.74 15.01 0.61
CA ARG A 280 17.27 13.65 0.36
C ARG A 280 16.94 13.21 -1.07
N ARG A 281 17.91 13.33 -1.99
CA ARG A 281 17.80 12.95 -3.42
C ARG A 281 16.48 13.42 -4.07
N GLY A 282 16.06 14.65 -3.80
CA GLY A 282 14.87 15.24 -4.42
C GLY A 282 13.56 15.12 -3.61
N TYR A 283 13.57 14.49 -2.43
CA TYR A 283 12.41 14.42 -1.54
C TYR A 283 12.46 15.50 -0.44
N PRO A 284 11.37 16.25 -0.22
CA PRO A 284 11.20 17.09 0.97
C PRO A 284 11.18 16.25 2.26
N PRO A 285 11.72 16.75 3.39
CA PRO A 285 11.74 16.01 4.66
C PRO A 285 10.34 15.59 5.17
N SER A 286 9.33 16.41 4.89
CA SER A 286 7.92 16.17 5.25
C SER A 286 7.35 14.87 4.68
N VAL A 287 7.84 14.42 3.52
CA VAL A 287 7.39 13.16 2.91
C VAL A 287 7.67 11.98 3.83
N PHE A 288 8.84 11.95 4.46
CA PHE A 288 9.25 10.86 5.35
C PHE A 288 8.65 11.00 6.75
N ALA A 289 8.33 12.21 7.20
CA ALA A 289 7.74 12.44 8.53
C ALA A 289 6.32 11.83 8.69
N GLY A 290 5.61 11.60 7.58
CA GLY A 290 4.28 10.97 7.59
C GLY A 290 4.31 9.42 7.59
N LEU A 291 5.37 8.81 7.04
CA LEU A 291 5.46 7.36 6.88
C LEU A 291 5.36 6.59 8.21
N PRO A 292 6.07 6.98 9.29
CA PRO A 292 5.95 6.28 10.57
C PRO A 292 4.51 6.26 11.09
N ARG A 293 3.77 7.36 10.95
CA ARG A 293 2.37 7.44 11.43
C ARG A 293 1.46 6.49 10.67
N LEU A 294 1.61 6.39 9.35
CA LEU A 294 0.87 5.44 8.54
C LEU A 294 1.21 4.00 8.92
N LEU A 295 2.51 3.67 9.02
CA LEU A 295 2.96 2.30 9.24
C LEU A 295 2.68 1.81 10.66
N GLU A 296 2.72 2.69 11.66
CA GLU A 296 2.40 2.36 13.05
C GLU A 296 0.92 2.09 13.29
N ARG A 297 0.03 2.35 12.34
CA ARG A 297 -1.41 2.04 12.45
C ARG A 297 -1.71 0.56 12.22
N ALA A 298 -0.90 -0.14 11.44
CA ALA A 298 -0.95 -1.58 11.31
C ALA A 298 -0.28 -2.26 12.51
N GLY A 299 -0.72 -3.48 12.84
CA GLY A 299 -0.27 -4.17 14.04
C GLY A 299 -1.35 -5.04 14.69
N THR A 300 -0.97 -5.72 15.75
CA THR A 300 -1.90 -6.42 16.64
C THR A 300 -2.72 -5.40 17.44
N GLY A 301 -4.05 -5.53 17.35
CA GLY A 301 -5.00 -4.80 18.18
C GLY A 301 -5.43 -5.63 19.39
N THR A 302 -6.37 -5.11 20.17
CA THR A 302 -6.90 -5.80 21.36
C THR A 302 -7.73 -7.05 21.02
N CYS A 303 -8.40 -7.06 19.87
CA CYS A 303 -9.30 -8.14 19.46
C CYS A 303 -8.98 -8.76 18.10
N GLY A 304 -8.27 -8.04 17.22
CA GLY A 304 -7.89 -8.49 15.88
C GLY A 304 -6.47 -8.05 15.53
N SER A 305 -6.06 -8.26 14.28
CA SER A 305 -4.72 -7.87 13.83
C SER A 305 -4.74 -7.31 12.41
N ILE A 306 -3.75 -6.47 12.08
CA ILE A 306 -3.46 -6.06 10.70
C ILE A 306 -2.03 -6.50 10.38
N THR A 307 -1.90 -7.54 9.56
CA THR A 307 -0.62 -7.91 8.95
C THR A 307 -0.47 -7.09 7.68
N GLY A 308 0.52 -6.19 7.65
CA GLY A 308 0.73 -5.25 6.54
C GLY A 308 1.87 -5.69 5.61
N VAL A 309 1.61 -5.77 4.31
CA VAL A 309 2.63 -5.96 3.26
C VAL A 309 2.67 -4.71 2.40
N TYR A 310 3.78 -3.97 2.50
CA TYR A 310 3.95 -2.69 1.83
C TYR A 310 4.97 -2.82 0.71
N THR A 311 4.54 -2.69 -0.54
CA THR A 311 5.48 -2.79 -1.65
C THR A 311 6.31 -1.50 -1.76
N VAL A 312 7.58 -1.70 -2.10
CA VAL A 312 8.53 -0.65 -2.41
C VAL A 312 9.16 -0.98 -3.75
N LEU A 313 8.99 -0.07 -4.71
CA LEU A 313 9.61 -0.19 -6.02
C LEU A 313 11.09 0.18 -5.88
N VAL A 314 11.97 -0.76 -6.23
CA VAL A 314 13.43 -0.54 -6.22
C VAL A 314 13.96 -0.60 -7.65
N GLU A 315 14.65 0.46 -8.07
CA GLU A 315 15.26 0.52 -9.39
C GLU A 315 16.61 -0.21 -9.35
N GLY A 316 16.83 -1.18 -10.24
CA GLY A 316 18.10 -1.91 -10.33
C GLY A 316 18.48 -2.71 -9.08
N ASP A 317 17.51 -3.14 -8.27
CA ASP A 317 17.70 -3.86 -7.01
C ASP A 317 18.49 -3.06 -5.94
N ASP A 318 18.56 -1.72 -6.08
CA ASP A 318 19.17 -0.79 -5.12
C ASP A 318 18.24 -0.56 -3.92
N LEU A 319 18.65 -1.10 -2.76
CA LEU A 319 17.93 -0.93 -1.49
C LEU A 319 18.33 0.35 -0.74
N ASP A 320 19.34 1.08 -1.23
CA ASP A 320 19.86 2.31 -0.62
C ASP A 320 19.18 3.58 -1.18
N GLU A 321 18.17 3.41 -2.04
CA GLU A 321 17.29 4.51 -2.44
C GLU A 321 16.51 5.08 -1.24
N PRO A 322 16.21 6.39 -1.22
CA PRO A 322 15.69 7.07 -0.02
C PRO A 322 14.40 6.46 0.55
N VAL A 323 13.49 6.03 -0.32
CA VAL A 323 12.22 5.42 0.09
C VAL A 323 12.46 4.00 0.62
N ALA A 324 13.30 3.24 -0.07
CA ALA A 324 13.65 1.87 0.33
C ALA A 324 14.36 1.85 1.68
N ASP A 325 15.36 2.71 1.87
CA ASP A 325 16.11 2.80 3.12
C ASP A 325 15.24 3.21 4.30
N GLU A 326 14.44 4.27 4.15
CA GLU A 326 13.55 4.75 5.22
C GLU A 326 12.50 3.70 5.59
N VAL A 327 11.83 3.10 4.61
CA VAL A 327 10.80 2.06 4.85
C VAL A 327 11.42 0.81 5.50
N ARG A 328 12.62 0.40 5.08
CA ARG A 328 13.34 -0.73 5.69
C ARG A 328 13.70 -0.49 7.17
N GLY A 329 13.94 0.77 7.54
CA GLY A 329 14.15 1.18 8.93
C GLY A 329 12.88 1.09 9.78
N LEU A 330 11.73 1.41 9.20
CA LEU A 330 10.44 1.49 9.90
C LEU A 330 9.71 0.15 10.05
N LEU A 331 9.97 -0.82 9.16
CA LEU A 331 9.25 -2.09 9.13
C LEU A 331 9.91 -3.20 9.95
N ASP A 332 9.13 -4.23 10.29
CA ASP A 332 9.54 -5.39 11.09
C ASP A 332 10.25 -6.47 10.25
N GLY A 333 10.54 -6.18 8.98
CA GLY A 333 11.13 -7.11 8.03
C GLY A 333 10.93 -6.66 6.58
N HIS A 334 11.52 -7.40 5.65
CA HIS A 334 11.33 -7.21 4.23
C HIS A 334 11.53 -8.51 3.45
N LEU A 335 10.80 -8.62 2.34
CA LEU A 335 10.93 -9.64 1.32
C LEU A 335 11.49 -8.97 0.06
N VAL A 336 12.49 -9.56 -0.57
CA VAL A 336 13.14 -9.03 -1.78
C VAL A 336 12.83 -9.93 -2.96
N LEU A 337 12.25 -9.36 -4.02
CA LEU A 337 12.09 -10.04 -5.30
C LEU A 337 13.25 -9.65 -6.22
N ALA A 338 14.09 -10.62 -6.59
CA ALA A 338 15.26 -10.40 -7.40
C ALA A 338 14.97 -10.62 -8.89
N ARG A 339 15.41 -9.67 -9.74
CA ARG A 339 15.27 -9.78 -11.19
C ARG A 339 15.94 -11.02 -11.75
N GLU A 340 17.11 -11.35 -11.22
CA GLU A 340 17.91 -12.49 -11.66
C GLU A 340 17.17 -13.83 -11.49
N LEU A 341 16.36 -13.97 -10.45
CA LEU A 341 15.50 -15.16 -10.25
C LEU A 341 14.36 -15.18 -11.27
N ALA A 342 13.72 -14.03 -11.51
CA ALA A 342 12.63 -13.92 -12.50
C ALA A 342 13.10 -14.25 -13.93
N GLU A 343 14.29 -13.79 -14.32
CA GLU A 343 14.92 -14.09 -15.62
C GLU A 343 15.22 -15.59 -15.81
N LEU A 344 15.44 -16.32 -14.71
CA LEU A 344 15.61 -17.78 -14.70
C LEU A 344 14.28 -18.55 -14.67
N GLY A 345 13.14 -17.86 -14.72
CA GLY A 345 11.82 -18.47 -14.56
C GLY A 345 11.56 -19.00 -13.14
N HIS A 346 12.32 -18.55 -12.14
CA HIS A 346 12.12 -18.94 -10.75
C HIS A 346 11.05 -18.05 -10.09
N TYR A 347 9.85 -18.62 -9.87
CA TYR A 347 8.72 -17.92 -9.24
C TYR A 347 8.21 -18.64 -7.99
N PRO A 348 7.84 -17.91 -6.92
CA PRO A 348 8.10 -16.48 -6.71
C PRO A 348 9.60 -16.15 -6.76
N ALA A 349 9.95 -14.98 -7.28
CA ALA A 349 11.35 -14.56 -7.46
C ALA A 349 11.98 -14.09 -6.13
N LEU A 350 11.67 -14.76 -5.02
CA LEU A 350 12.06 -14.37 -3.67
C LEU A 350 13.53 -14.70 -3.40
N ASP A 351 14.34 -13.65 -3.19
CA ASP A 351 15.70 -13.78 -2.70
C ASP A 351 15.66 -13.97 -1.18
N VAL A 352 15.64 -15.23 -0.76
CA VAL A 352 15.56 -15.63 0.65
C VAL A 352 16.76 -15.08 1.46
N PRO A 353 18.03 -15.18 1.01
CA PRO A 353 19.16 -14.58 1.71
C PRO A 353 19.03 -13.07 1.95
N ARG A 354 18.54 -12.29 0.97
CA ARG A 354 18.32 -10.84 1.11
C ARG A 354 17.02 -10.49 1.84
N SER A 355 16.15 -11.47 2.10
CA SER A 355 14.88 -11.29 2.82
C SER A 355 15.03 -11.60 4.31
N ILE A 356 14.29 -10.87 5.15
CA ILE A 356 14.32 -11.02 6.61
C ILE A 356 12.94 -10.78 7.22
N SER A 357 12.55 -11.64 8.15
CA SER A 357 11.47 -11.38 9.11
C SER A 357 12.10 -11.25 10.49
N ARG A 358 11.99 -10.09 11.15
CA ARG A 358 12.55 -9.89 12.50
C ARG A 358 11.73 -10.62 13.58
N MET A 359 10.51 -11.06 13.24
CA MET A 359 9.60 -11.75 14.15
C MET A 359 9.66 -13.28 14.04
N SER A 360 10.37 -13.84 13.06
CA SER A 360 10.43 -15.29 12.81
C SER A 360 10.77 -16.10 14.05
N GLY A 361 11.81 -15.68 14.80
CA GLY A 361 12.24 -16.36 16.02
C GLY A 361 11.25 -16.32 17.19
N ARG A 362 10.21 -15.47 17.12
CA ARG A 362 9.12 -15.45 18.12
C ARG A 362 7.98 -16.40 17.78
N VAL A 363 7.79 -16.71 16.50
CA VAL A 363 6.64 -17.47 15.98
C VAL A 363 7.02 -18.85 15.47
N THR A 364 8.27 -19.25 15.65
CA THR A 364 8.79 -20.58 15.29
C THR A 364 9.49 -21.20 16.48
N ASP A 365 9.44 -22.53 16.58
CA ASP A 365 10.17 -23.27 17.60
C ASP A 365 11.66 -23.42 17.25
N ARG A 366 12.44 -23.93 18.20
CA ARG A 366 13.89 -24.09 18.03
C ARG A 366 14.27 -25.03 16.87
N ALA A 367 13.53 -26.12 16.67
CA ALA A 367 13.84 -27.08 15.62
C ALA A 367 13.56 -26.47 14.24
N GLN A 368 12.45 -25.76 14.10
CA GLN A 368 12.10 -24.97 12.93
C GLN A 368 13.18 -23.91 12.61
N GLN A 369 13.64 -23.18 13.62
CA GLN A 369 14.71 -22.18 13.46
C GLN A 369 16.02 -22.81 12.97
N GLU A 370 16.42 -23.95 13.54
CA GLU A 370 17.63 -24.67 13.14
C GLU A 370 17.55 -25.15 11.66
N LEU A 371 16.39 -25.68 11.24
CA LEU A 371 16.15 -26.07 9.84
C LEU A 371 16.22 -24.88 8.89
N ALA A 372 15.50 -23.80 9.19
CA ALA A 372 15.47 -22.59 8.38
C ALA A 372 16.85 -21.96 8.26
N HIS A 373 17.61 -21.87 9.37
CA HIS A 373 18.97 -21.34 9.37
C HIS A 373 19.90 -22.15 8.45
N ARG A 374 19.82 -23.48 8.50
CA ARG A 374 20.67 -24.35 7.65
C ARG A 374 20.36 -24.15 6.17
N VAL A 375 19.09 -24.16 5.79
CA VAL A 375 18.67 -23.97 4.39
C VAL A 375 19.02 -22.57 3.88
N ARG A 376 18.83 -21.54 4.71
CA ARG A 376 19.26 -20.16 4.38
C ARG A 376 20.77 -20.05 4.20
N ALA A 377 21.57 -20.77 5.01
CA ALA A 377 23.03 -20.79 4.87
C ALA A 377 23.46 -21.42 3.53
N TRP A 378 22.81 -22.51 3.11
CA TRP A 378 23.05 -23.12 1.79
C TRP A 378 22.68 -22.16 0.64
N LEU A 379 21.51 -21.53 0.71
CA LEU A 379 21.08 -20.55 -0.29
C LEU A 379 22.05 -19.36 -0.38
N ALA A 380 22.52 -18.85 0.77
CA ALA A 380 23.47 -17.75 0.85
C ALA A 380 24.84 -18.14 0.26
N SER A 381 25.39 -19.29 0.67
CA SER A 381 26.67 -19.80 0.16
C SER A 381 26.64 -19.98 -1.36
N ARG A 382 25.58 -20.61 -1.88
CA ARG A 382 25.39 -20.82 -3.33
C ARG A 382 25.23 -19.49 -4.08
N SER A 383 24.53 -18.52 -3.49
CA SER A 383 24.37 -17.18 -4.08
C SER A 383 25.71 -16.45 -4.16
N SER A 384 26.52 -16.46 -3.09
CA SER A 384 27.83 -15.81 -3.06
C SER A 384 28.85 -16.45 -4.01
N ALA A 385 28.75 -17.77 -4.25
CA ALA A 385 29.66 -18.50 -5.13
C ALA A 385 29.16 -18.62 -6.59
N ARG A 386 28.04 -17.98 -6.94
CA ARG A 386 27.36 -18.17 -8.23
C ARG A 386 28.26 -17.98 -9.46
N ASP A 387 29.06 -16.92 -9.49
CA ASP A 387 29.92 -16.63 -10.64
C ASP A 387 31.06 -17.63 -10.76
N LEU A 388 31.59 -18.11 -9.64
CA LEU A 388 32.61 -19.17 -9.59
C LEU A 388 32.04 -20.51 -10.08
N LEU A 389 30.81 -20.84 -9.67
CA LEU A 389 30.11 -22.03 -10.14
C LEU A 389 29.88 -21.99 -11.66
N ARG A 390 29.51 -20.82 -12.20
CA ARG A 390 29.28 -20.63 -13.65
C ARG A 390 30.52 -20.87 -14.50
N ILE A 391 31.70 -20.48 -14.02
CA ILE A 391 32.98 -20.67 -14.73
C ILE A 391 33.67 -22.00 -14.37
N GLY A 392 33.06 -22.83 -13.52
CA GLY A 392 33.64 -24.10 -13.07
C GLY A 392 34.87 -23.95 -12.17
N ALA A 393 35.03 -22.81 -11.49
CA ALA A 393 36.19 -22.52 -10.63
C ALA A 393 36.02 -22.98 -9.18
N VAL A 394 34.94 -23.70 -8.87
CA VAL A 394 34.70 -24.25 -7.52
C VAL A 394 35.35 -25.63 -7.43
N THR A 395 36.30 -25.76 -6.50
CA THR A 395 36.95 -27.04 -6.18
C THR A 395 36.16 -27.76 -5.10
N CYS A 396 35.69 -28.97 -5.41
CA CYS A 396 35.02 -29.85 -4.44
C CYS A 396 35.91 -30.11 -3.22
N GLY A 397 35.35 -29.99 -2.02
CA GLY A 397 36.02 -30.18 -0.73
C GLY A 397 36.67 -28.91 -0.16
N ALA A 398 36.68 -27.79 -0.90
CA ALA A 398 37.24 -26.52 -0.41
C ALA A 398 36.29 -25.78 0.55
N ASP A 399 34.98 -25.94 0.36
CA ASP A 399 33.93 -25.35 1.20
C ASP A 399 32.80 -26.38 1.41
N PRO A 400 32.76 -27.08 2.56
CA PRO A 400 31.74 -28.09 2.84
C PRO A 400 30.31 -27.54 2.78
N LEU A 401 30.09 -26.27 3.12
CA LEU A 401 28.76 -25.66 3.08
C LEU A 401 28.31 -25.45 1.63
N LEU A 402 29.22 -24.98 0.78
CA LEU A 402 28.96 -24.82 -0.65
C LEU A 402 28.76 -26.18 -1.33
N ASP A 403 29.57 -27.17 -0.99
CA ASP A 403 29.45 -28.53 -1.53
C ASP A 403 28.07 -29.13 -1.19
N GLU A 404 27.62 -28.99 0.06
CA GLU A 404 26.26 -29.40 0.47
C GLU A 404 25.16 -28.65 -0.27
N ALA A 405 25.34 -27.35 -0.50
CA ALA A 405 24.37 -26.51 -1.19
C ALA A 405 24.28 -26.84 -2.70
N VAL A 406 25.41 -27.14 -3.34
CA VAL A 406 25.48 -27.55 -4.75
C VAL A 406 24.84 -28.92 -4.93
N ALA A 407 25.13 -29.88 -4.04
CA ALA A 407 24.54 -31.22 -4.07
C ALA A 407 23.00 -31.18 -4.00
N ARG A 408 22.43 -30.24 -3.24
CA ARG A 408 20.98 -30.08 -3.04
C ARG A 408 20.33 -29.05 -3.96
N SER A 409 21.04 -28.56 -4.97
CA SER A 409 20.63 -27.39 -5.75
C SER A 409 19.22 -27.47 -6.32
N LEU A 410 18.87 -28.58 -6.96
CA LEU A 410 17.53 -28.79 -7.53
C LEU A 410 16.44 -28.78 -6.46
N ARG A 411 16.67 -29.43 -5.31
CA ARG A 411 15.69 -29.50 -4.22
C ARG A 411 15.53 -28.17 -3.51
N LEU A 412 16.60 -27.39 -3.38
CA LEU A 412 16.54 -26.02 -2.88
C LEU A 412 15.67 -25.13 -3.78
N ASP A 413 15.87 -25.24 -5.10
CA ASP A 413 15.10 -24.47 -6.08
C ASP A 413 13.63 -24.92 -6.07
N ASP A 414 13.35 -26.22 -6.04
CA ASP A 414 11.99 -26.75 -5.99
C ASP A 414 11.26 -26.37 -4.69
N PHE A 415 11.96 -26.29 -3.56
CA PHE A 415 11.37 -25.79 -2.33
C PHE A 415 10.97 -24.32 -2.45
N CYS A 416 11.84 -23.50 -3.04
CA CYS A 416 11.63 -22.04 -3.16
C CYS A 416 10.68 -21.65 -4.30
N ARG A 417 10.59 -22.46 -5.36
CA ARG A 417 9.64 -22.28 -6.46
C ARG A 417 8.26 -22.75 -6.04
N GLN A 418 7.24 -21.98 -6.38
CA GLN A 418 5.87 -22.39 -6.13
C GLN A 418 4.95 -21.85 -7.23
N GLY A 419 4.03 -22.70 -7.66
CA GLY A 419 2.92 -22.29 -8.52
C GLY A 419 1.85 -21.51 -7.74
N PRO A 420 0.66 -21.34 -8.34
CA PRO A 420 -0.43 -20.58 -7.72
C PRO A 420 -1.05 -21.29 -6.50
N GLU A 421 -0.88 -22.61 -6.38
CA GLU A 421 -1.47 -23.41 -5.31
C GLU A 421 -0.78 -23.18 -3.96
N PRO A 422 -1.53 -23.02 -2.86
CA PRO A 422 -0.96 -22.85 -1.52
C PRO A 422 -0.35 -24.15 -1.01
N THR A 423 0.71 -24.04 -0.21
CA THR A 423 1.20 -25.15 0.62
C THR A 423 0.85 -24.89 2.07
N GLY A 424 0.22 -25.86 2.74
CA GLY A 424 -0.16 -25.72 4.15
C GLY A 424 1.06 -25.63 5.08
N TYR A 425 0.92 -24.90 6.19
CA TYR A 425 2.03 -24.62 7.10
C TYR A 425 2.78 -25.87 7.61
N LYS A 426 2.04 -26.90 8.05
CA LYS A 426 2.64 -28.17 8.51
C LYS A 426 3.39 -28.89 7.39
N GLU A 427 2.85 -28.84 6.18
CA GLU A 427 3.45 -29.46 4.99
C GLU A 427 4.74 -28.74 4.59
N THR A 428 4.76 -27.40 4.64
CA THR A 428 5.97 -26.59 4.41
C THR A 428 7.12 -27.03 5.32
N TRP A 429 6.87 -27.22 6.63
CA TRP A 429 7.91 -27.67 7.57
C TRP A 429 8.34 -29.11 7.34
N ARG A 430 7.41 -30.02 6.97
CA ARG A 430 7.75 -31.40 6.58
C ARG A 430 8.71 -31.42 5.38
N LEU A 431 8.40 -30.66 4.33
CA LEU A 431 9.23 -30.55 3.14
C LEU A 431 10.60 -29.94 3.46
N LEU A 432 10.66 -28.97 4.37
CA LEU A 432 11.93 -28.36 4.82
C LEU A 432 12.79 -29.36 5.61
N GLU A 433 12.17 -30.20 6.44
CA GLU A 433 12.86 -31.26 7.17
C GLU A 433 13.40 -32.35 6.23
N GLU A 434 12.62 -32.78 5.23
CA GLU A 434 13.04 -33.72 4.19
C GLU A 434 14.21 -33.17 3.36
N LEU A 435 14.20 -31.87 3.04
CA LEU A 435 15.28 -31.18 2.34
C LEU A 435 16.61 -31.23 3.12
N VAL A 436 16.55 -31.17 4.45
CA VAL A 436 17.74 -31.19 5.31
C VAL A 436 18.24 -32.62 5.57
N ARG A 437 17.32 -33.58 5.75
CA ARG A 437 17.66 -34.97 6.10
C ARG A 437 18.23 -35.77 4.92
N ASP A 438 17.62 -35.64 3.75
CA ASP A 438 18.04 -36.41 2.59
C ASP A 438 19.17 -35.67 1.85
N PRO A 439 20.34 -36.30 1.66
CA PRO A 439 21.47 -35.68 0.99
C PRO A 439 21.27 -35.36 -0.49
#